data_AF-E2BC27-F1
#
_entry.id   AF-E2BC27-F1
#
_cell.length_a   1.000
_cell.length_b   1.000
_cell.length_c   1.000
_cell.angle_alpha   90.00
_cell.angle_beta   90.00
_cell.angle_gamma   90.00
#
_symmetry.space_group_name_H-M   'P 1'
#
loop_
_entity.id
_entity.type
_entity.pdbx_description
1 polymer ?
#
loop_
_entity_poly.entity_id
_entity_poly.type
_entity_poly.pdbx_seq_one_letter_code
_entity_poly.pdbx_strand_id
1 'polypeptide(L)'
;MACCLPVRRGGRYHQLLFNPLTPTAANVVVNDTTEWAYGPEYSYNVNMTYVIKSDPAEPAGTMQLMSSVKCQPKVSENSLLCRLRNSTTMMSLRKDNTSREVETEQMFEIKFNERGVESLLIEPPSRMEVVNFIRKIANQLSVGADMKRKIGMPQFMARENTSMGDCATMYRITREELAESPPEPPESPELAEDADFQLVVLPMADARPGTSLTIEKSRMGCINSPRYVDFSMGILKMGRFFSRIYVDGADRFETYTELDGKLRTESLSSRIITFKSLLRVSLESIEPAQEPLPSILYGELIDLNMNNDIPNNMID
;
A
#
# COMPACT_ATOMS: atom_id res chain seq x y z
N MET A 1 7.89 23.44 0.29
CA MET A 1 6.49 23.88 0.13
C MET A 1 5.76 23.36 1.35
N ALA A 2 5.48 24.24 2.33
CA ALA A 2 5.13 23.85 3.70
C ALA A 2 3.62 23.59 3.83
N CYS A 3 3.23 22.43 4.34
CA CYS A 3 1.85 22.15 4.77
C CYS A 3 1.85 21.68 6.23
N CYS A 4 2.20 22.59 7.13
CA CYS A 4 1.72 22.59 8.51
C CYS A 4 1.40 24.06 8.84
N LEU A 5 0.23 24.53 8.43
CA LEU A 5 -0.27 25.84 8.85
C LEU A 5 -1.53 25.63 9.71
N PRO A 6 -1.53 26.06 10.98
CA PRO A 6 -2.73 26.05 11.80
C PRO A 6 -3.73 27.08 11.23
N VAL A 7 -4.85 26.62 10.69
CA VAL A 7 -5.93 27.51 10.26
C VAL A 7 -6.78 27.85 11.49
N ARG A 8 -6.59 29.05 12.04
CA ARG A 8 -7.50 29.60 13.06
C ARG A 8 -8.81 30.05 12.40
N ARG A 9 -9.92 29.39 12.71
CA ARG A 9 -11.26 29.98 12.67
C ARG A 9 -12.03 29.60 13.92
N GLY A 10 -12.42 30.63 14.68
CA GLY A 10 -13.31 30.65 15.85
C GLY A 10 -13.83 29.30 16.37
N GLY A 11 -13.20 28.79 17.43
CA GLY A 11 -13.44 27.48 18.05
C GLY A 11 -12.12 26.71 18.11
N ARG A 12 -11.74 26.14 19.26
CA ARG A 12 -10.42 25.50 19.46
C ARG A 12 -10.35 24.15 18.74
N TYR A 13 -10.16 24.16 17.43
CA TYR A 13 -9.93 22.97 16.63
C TYR A 13 -8.66 23.17 15.81
N HIS A 14 -7.67 22.29 15.99
CA HIS A 14 -6.45 22.30 15.21
C HIS A 14 -6.56 21.24 14.10
N GLN A 15 -6.45 21.69 12.85
CA GLN A 15 -6.49 20.81 11.66
C GLN A 15 -5.06 20.48 11.22
N LEU A 16 -4.71 19.20 11.22
CA LEU A 16 -3.42 18.71 10.73
C LEU A 16 -3.62 18.07 9.34
N LEU A 17 -3.15 18.76 8.29
CA LEU A 17 -3.16 18.29 6.89
C LEU A 17 -1.88 17.49 6.61
N PHE A 18 -1.99 16.20 6.27
CA PHE A 18 -0.83 15.33 6.04
C PHE A 18 -0.60 14.99 4.56
N ASN A 19 0.63 15.18 4.08
CA ASN A 19 1.24 14.79 2.79
C ASN A 19 0.36 14.86 1.49
N PRO A 20 0.62 15.81 0.56
CA PRO A 20 -0.12 15.92 -0.71
C PRO A 20 0.23 14.88 -1.79
N LEU A 21 1.15 13.93 -1.51
CA LEU A 21 1.69 12.98 -2.49
C LEU A 21 1.38 11.51 -2.16
N THR A 22 0.80 11.23 -0.99
CA THR A 22 0.22 9.93 -0.66
C THR A 22 -1.21 9.84 -1.22
N PRO A 23 -1.69 8.64 -1.60
CA PRO A 23 -3.08 8.43 -2.01
C PRO A 23 -4.09 8.83 -0.92
N THR A 24 -3.63 8.99 0.32
CA THR A 24 -4.40 9.48 1.45
C THR A 24 -3.60 10.52 2.24
N ALA A 25 -4.23 11.66 2.43
CA ALA A 25 -3.95 12.63 3.47
C ALA A 25 -4.95 12.41 4.60
N ALA A 26 -4.56 12.57 5.85
CA ALA A 26 -5.52 12.70 6.94
C ALA A 26 -5.64 14.17 7.32
N ASN A 27 -6.85 14.59 7.69
CA ASN A 27 -7.21 15.80 8.40
C ASN A 27 -7.62 15.38 9.80
N VAL A 28 -6.69 15.41 10.74
CA VAL A 28 -6.99 15.09 12.14
C VAL A 28 -7.47 16.37 12.82
N VAL A 29 -8.60 16.30 13.52
CA VAL A 29 -9.16 17.40 14.33
C VAL A 29 -8.73 17.15 15.77
N VAL A 30 -7.77 17.93 16.24
CA VAL A 30 -7.19 17.73 17.57
C VAL A 30 -7.69 18.80 18.53
N ASN A 31 -8.31 18.37 19.64
CA ASN A 31 -8.72 19.25 20.74
C ASN A 31 -7.55 19.62 21.66
N ASP A 32 -6.65 18.66 21.95
CA ASP A 32 -5.43 18.86 22.74
C ASP A 32 -4.18 18.46 21.95
N THR A 33 -3.39 19.45 21.54
CA THR A 33 -2.18 19.25 20.76
C THR A 33 -1.01 18.68 21.57
N THR A 34 -1.10 18.62 22.91
CA THR A 34 0.00 18.14 23.76
C THR A 34 0.26 16.64 23.58
N GLU A 35 -0.78 15.85 23.36
CA GLU A 35 -0.67 14.41 23.10
C GLU A 35 -0.06 14.10 21.72
N TRP A 36 -0.14 15.06 20.79
CA TRP A 36 0.35 14.93 19.41
C TRP A 36 1.75 15.52 19.21
N ALA A 37 2.56 15.57 20.27
CA ALA A 37 3.89 16.20 20.25
C ALA A 37 4.81 15.61 19.17
N TYR A 38 4.65 14.33 18.83
CA TYR A 38 5.42 13.63 17.80
C TYR A 38 4.65 13.42 16.49
N GLY A 39 3.45 14.00 16.37
CA GLY A 39 2.59 13.85 15.21
C GLY A 39 1.79 12.52 15.20
N PRO A 40 1.18 12.16 14.06
CA PRO A 40 0.35 10.98 13.94
C PRO A 40 1.16 9.71 13.65
N GLU A 41 0.64 8.58 14.13
CA GLU A 41 1.06 7.23 13.77
C GLU A 41 -0.11 6.49 13.13
N TYR A 42 0.09 6.00 11.91
CA TYR A 42 -0.89 5.25 11.13
C TYR A 42 -0.63 3.76 11.33
N SER A 43 -1.64 3.01 11.77
CA SER A 43 -1.58 1.56 11.89
C SER A 43 -2.31 0.90 10.72
N TYR A 44 -1.63 -0.02 10.02
CA TYR A 44 -2.19 -0.75 8.89
C TYR A 44 -2.14 -2.26 9.15
N ASN A 45 -3.23 -2.92 8.79
CA ASN A 45 -3.29 -4.38 8.69
C ASN A 45 -2.97 -4.80 7.26
N VAL A 46 -2.03 -5.73 7.11
CA VAL A 46 -1.58 -6.27 5.82
C VAL A 46 -1.87 -7.76 5.77
N ASN A 47 -2.57 -8.20 4.73
CA ASN A 47 -2.85 -9.61 4.48
C ASN A 47 -2.53 -9.96 3.03
N MET A 48 -1.69 -10.97 2.83
CA MET A 48 -1.28 -11.45 1.53
C MET A 48 -1.52 -12.95 1.42
N THR A 49 -2.18 -13.39 0.35
CA THR A 49 -2.45 -14.80 0.09
C THR A 49 -2.00 -15.19 -1.31
N TYR A 50 -1.26 -16.28 -1.39
CA TYR A 50 -0.91 -16.99 -2.61
C TYR A 50 -1.65 -18.32 -2.68
N VAL A 51 -2.37 -18.54 -3.77
CA VAL A 51 -2.95 -19.85 -4.13
C VAL A 51 -2.12 -20.42 -5.27
N ILE A 52 -1.43 -21.53 -5.02
CA ILE A 52 -0.44 -22.12 -5.93
C ILE A 52 -0.98 -23.44 -6.48
N LYS A 53 -0.93 -23.61 -7.81
CA LYS A 53 -1.32 -24.83 -8.51
C LYS A 53 -0.18 -25.29 -9.41
N SER A 54 0.15 -26.57 -9.35
CA SER A 54 1.11 -27.18 -10.28
C SER A 54 0.35 -27.84 -11.43
N ASP A 55 0.97 -27.91 -12.61
CA ASP A 55 0.45 -28.66 -13.76
C ASP A 55 1.04 -30.10 -13.77
N PRO A 56 0.23 -31.18 -13.85
CA PRO A 56 -1.25 -31.23 -13.95
C PRO A 56 -1.94 -30.75 -12.68
N ALA A 57 -3.08 -30.06 -12.89
CA ALA A 57 -3.80 -29.13 -12.00
C ALA A 57 -4.22 -29.64 -10.61
N GLU A 58 -3.28 -30.13 -9.82
CA GLU A 58 -3.44 -30.36 -8.39
C GLU A 58 -3.14 -29.06 -7.64
N PRO A 59 -3.96 -28.69 -6.63
CA PRO A 59 -3.61 -27.60 -5.73
C PRO A 59 -2.28 -27.95 -5.04
N ALA A 60 -1.24 -27.19 -5.38
CA ALA A 60 0.10 -27.41 -4.86
C ALA A 60 0.21 -26.85 -3.44
N GLY A 61 -0.51 -25.76 -3.14
CA GLY A 61 -0.67 -25.25 -1.79
C GLY A 61 -1.22 -23.83 -1.70
N THR A 62 -1.37 -23.35 -0.47
CA THR A 62 -1.73 -21.97 -0.13
C THR A 62 -0.68 -21.41 0.83
N MET A 63 -0.23 -20.19 0.58
CA MET A 63 0.62 -19.42 1.50
C MET A 63 -0.13 -18.15 1.89
N GLN A 64 -0.18 -17.84 3.18
CA GLN A 64 -0.78 -16.64 3.71
C GLN A 64 0.24 -15.92 4.61
N LEU A 65 0.31 -14.61 4.48
CA LEU A 65 1.17 -13.73 5.26
C LEU A 65 0.33 -12.60 5.83
N MET A 66 0.33 -12.46 7.14
CA MET A 66 -0.36 -11.41 7.86
C MET A 66 0.66 -10.60 8.66
N SER A 67 0.56 -9.28 8.65
CA SER A 67 1.45 -8.40 9.41
C SER A 67 0.77 -7.09 9.75
N SER A 68 1.31 -6.39 10.75
CA SER A 68 0.96 -5.01 11.04
C SER A 68 2.10 -4.08 10.58
N VAL A 69 1.74 -2.92 10.03
CA VAL A 69 2.69 -1.86 9.67
C VAL A 69 2.25 -0.58 10.35
N LYS A 70 3.18 0.01 11.11
CA LYS A 70 2.99 1.34 11.67
C LYS A 70 3.81 2.35 10.90
N CYS A 71 3.25 3.50 10.54
CA CYS A 71 3.95 4.54 9.80
C CYS A 71 3.77 5.90 10.44
N GLN A 72 4.81 6.72 10.43
CA GLN A 72 4.77 8.12 10.85
C GLN A 72 5.23 9.02 9.68
N PRO A 73 4.55 10.15 9.39
CA PRO A 73 4.97 11.05 8.31
C PRO A 73 6.19 11.88 8.67
N LYS A 74 7.12 11.97 7.72
CA LYS A 74 8.24 12.91 7.74
C LYS A 74 7.99 14.03 6.74
N VAL A 75 7.17 15.00 7.15
CA VAL A 75 6.56 16.00 6.25
C VAL A 75 7.60 16.83 5.48
N SER A 76 8.75 17.15 6.10
CA SER A 76 9.82 17.92 5.45
C SER A 76 10.46 17.20 4.26
N GLU A 77 10.36 15.87 4.20
CA GLU A 77 11.04 15.01 3.24
C GLU A 77 10.06 14.27 2.31
N ASN A 78 8.75 14.58 2.40
CA ASN A 78 7.69 13.88 1.66
C ASN A 78 7.81 12.34 1.76
N SER A 79 8.09 11.84 2.97
CA SER A 79 8.28 10.42 3.21
C SER A 79 7.45 9.89 4.38
N LEU A 80 7.24 8.57 4.40
CA LEU A 80 6.66 7.84 5.53
C LEU A 80 7.73 6.95 6.11
N LEU A 81 7.98 7.08 7.40
CA LEU A 81 8.84 6.16 8.13
C LEU A 81 7.97 5.07 8.76
N CYS A 82 8.24 3.82 8.43
CA CYS A 82 7.39 2.70 8.78
C CYS A 82 8.17 1.60 9.53
N ARG A 83 7.45 0.86 10.37
CA ARG A 83 7.92 -0.32 11.08
C ARG A 83 6.97 -1.48 10.82
N LEU A 84 7.48 -2.51 10.16
CA LEU A 84 6.79 -3.79 9.98
C LEU A 84 6.94 -4.60 11.28
N ARG A 85 5.82 -5.12 11.81
CA ARG A 85 5.79 -5.95 13.02
C ARG A 85 4.90 -7.18 12.85
N ASN A 86 5.17 -8.19 13.68
CA ASN A 86 4.30 -9.35 13.93
C ASN A 86 3.88 -10.07 12.64
N SER A 87 4.85 -10.55 11.86
CA SER A 87 4.56 -11.26 10.62
C SER A 87 4.29 -12.74 10.85
N THR A 88 3.06 -13.16 10.59
CA THR A 88 2.67 -14.57 10.65
C THR A 88 2.58 -15.14 9.24
N THR A 89 3.35 -16.19 8.97
CA THR A 89 3.29 -16.93 7.71
C THR A 89 2.67 -18.30 7.93
N MET A 90 1.62 -18.61 7.17
CA MET A 90 0.98 -19.92 7.15
C MET A 90 1.15 -20.53 5.76
N MET A 91 1.65 -21.76 5.69
CA MET A 91 1.85 -22.46 4.43
C MET A 91 1.26 -23.86 4.51
N SER A 92 0.38 -24.17 3.57
CA SER A 92 -0.19 -25.50 3.38
C SER A 92 0.26 -26.03 2.02
N LEU A 93 1.17 -27.00 1.99
CA LEU A 93 1.65 -27.65 0.77
C LEU A 93 1.32 -29.14 0.85
N ARG A 94 0.62 -29.68 -0.16
CA ARG A 94 0.40 -31.14 -0.35
C ARG A 94 0.05 -31.93 0.94
N LYS A 95 -0.84 -31.38 1.78
CA LYS A 95 -1.35 -31.91 3.06
C LYS A 95 -0.53 -31.64 4.32
N ASP A 96 0.67 -31.07 4.20
CA ASP A 96 1.43 -30.59 5.36
C ASP A 96 1.10 -29.12 5.60
N ASN A 97 0.55 -28.86 6.79
CA ASN A 97 0.29 -27.51 7.27
C ASN A 97 1.43 -27.10 8.19
N THR A 98 2.12 -26.03 7.81
CA THR A 98 3.15 -25.40 8.63
C THR A 98 2.74 -23.96 8.91
N SER A 99 2.67 -23.60 10.18
CA SER A 99 2.59 -22.19 10.59
C SER A 99 3.94 -21.80 11.16
N ARG A 100 4.44 -20.65 10.72
CA ARG A 100 5.64 -20.03 11.26
C ARG A 100 5.29 -18.60 11.60
N GLU A 101 5.24 -18.32 12.89
CA GLU A 101 5.30 -16.95 13.38
C GLU A 101 6.76 -16.51 13.33
N VAL A 102 7.00 -15.36 12.70
CA VAL A 102 8.31 -14.73 12.69
C VAL A 102 8.10 -13.39 13.37
N GLU A 103 8.79 -13.17 14.48
CA GLU A 103 8.95 -11.84 15.05
C GLU A 103 9.79 -11.03 14.07
N THR A 104 9.13 -10.51 13.04
CA THR A 104 9.73 -9.64 12.05
C THR A 104 9.63 -8.24 12.60
N GLU A 105 10.78 -7.62 12.80
CA GLU A 105 10.88 -6.20 13.07
C GLU A 105 11.76 -5.58 11.99
N GLN A 106 11.17 -4.76 11.13
CA GLN A 106 11.90 -4.12 10.05
C GLN A 106 11.47 -2.66 9.91
N MET A 107 12.43 -1.75 10.07
CA MET A 107 12.24 -0.33 9.80
C MET A 107 12.55 -0.02 8.33
N PHE A 108 11.72 0.82 7.73
CA PHE A 108 11.88 1.27 6.35
C PHE A 108 11.23 2.63 6.12
N GLU A 109 11.80 3.43 5.21
CA GLU A 109 11.25 4.70 4.78
C GLU A 109 10.73 4.59 3.34
N ILE A 110 9.53 5.13 3.11
CA ILE A 110 8.92 5.25 1.79
C ILE A 110 9.01 6.71 1.37
N LYS A 111 9.75 7.00 0.28
CA LYS A 111 9.85 8.34 -0.30
C LYS A 111 8.86 8.52 -1.43
N PHE A 112 8.23 9.70 -1.51
CA PHE A 112 7.21 10.00 -2.50
C PHE A 112 7.61 11.16 -3.42
N ASN A 113 7.21 11.06 -4.68
CA ASN A 113 7.25 12.12 -5.67
C ASN A 113 5.83 12.40 -6.23
N GLU A 114 5.72 13.23 -7.27
CA GLU A 114 4.42 13.58 -7.86
C GLU A 114 3.62 12.40 -8.44
N ARG A 115 4.25 11.23 -8.66
CA ARG A 115 3.59 10.04 -9.21
C ARG A 115 3.23 9.00 -8.14
N GLY A 116 3.69 9.17 -6.90
CA GLY A 116 3.54 8.20 -5.81
C GLY A 116 4.89 7.80 -5.24
N VAL A 117 5.08 6.52 -4.94
CA VAL A 117 6.34 6.04 -4.34
C VAL A 117 7.49 6.13 -5.34
N GLU A 118 8.59 6.75 -4.93
CA GLU A 118 9.83 6.93 -5.68
C GLU A 118 10.85 5.85 -5.33
N SER A 119 11.10 5.65 -4.03
CA SER A 119 12.15 4.75 -3.55
C SER A 119 11.86 4.28 -2.13
N LEU A 120 12.53 3.20 -1.73
CA LEU A 120 12.53 2.68 -0.37
C LEU A 120 13.92 2.81 0.25
N LEU A 121 13.98 3.11 1.54
CA LEU A 121 15.18 3.00 2.34
C LEU A 121 14.92 1.93 3.41
N ILE A 122 15.67 0.85 3.44
CA ILE A 122 15.44 -0.25 4.38
C ILE A 122 16.67 -0.43 5.27
N GLU A 123 16.46 -0.55 6.58
CA GLU A 123 17.54 -0.76 7.54
C GLU A 123 18.08 -2.21 7.46
N PRO A 124 19.36 -2.44 7.13
CA PRO A 124 19.93 -3.77 7.13
C PRO A 124 20.19 -4.28 8.56
N PRO A 125 20.26 -5.61 8.77
CA PRO A 125 20.16 -6.67 7.76
C PRO A 125 18.70 -7.05 7.47
N SER A 126 18.32 -7.07 6.20
CA SER A 126 16.99 -7.51 5.77
C SER A 126 17.08 -8.72 4.85
N ARG A 127 16.20 -9.70 5.04
CA ARG A 127 16.08 -10.81 4.09
C ARG A 127 15.33 -10.36 2.85
N MET A 128 15.68 -10.87 1.67
CA MET A 128 15.07 -10.48 0.40
C MET A 128 13.55 -10.72 0.37
N GLU A 129 13.04 -11.74 1.05
CA GLU A 129 11.60 -11.98 1.16
C GLU A 129 10.89 -10.83 1.90
N VAL A 130 11.51 -10.29 2.95
CA VAL A 130 10.99 -9.13 3.70
C VAL A 130 11.06 -7.87 2.84
N VAL A 131 12.18 -7.65 2.13
CA VAL A 131 12.33 -6.52 1.19
C VAL A 131 11.25 -6.56 0.11
N ASN A 132 11.01 -7.73 -0.50
CA ASN A 132 9.97 -7.91 -1.51
C ASN A 132 8.57 -7.69 -0.97
N PHE A 133 8.32 -8.11 0.28
CA PHE A 133 7.05 -7.83 0.94
C PHE A 133 6.84 -6.33 1.18
N ILE A 134 7.86 -5.63 1.69
CA ILE A 134 7.85 -4.17 1.88
C ILE A 134 7.61 -3.44 0.55
N ARG A 135 8.26 -3.85 -0.54
CA ARG A 135 7.99 -3.30 -1.89
C ARG A 135 6.52 -3.41 -2.27
N LYS A 136 5.88 -4.54 -1.99
CA LYS A 136 4.47 -4.75 -2.33
C LYS A 136 3.56 -3.87 -1.49
N ILE A 137 3.85 -3.70 -0.20
CA ILE A 137 3.16 -2.77 0.70
C ILE A 137 3.31 -1.33 0.18
N ALA A 138 4.54 -0.89 -0.11
CA ALA A 138 4.78 0.46 -0.63
C ALA A 138 4.05 0.70 -1.97
N ASN A 139 4.02 -0.29 -2.86
CA ASN A 139 3.25 -0.21 -4.11
C ASN A 139 1.73 -0.08 -3.87
N GLN A 140 1.17 -0.61 -2.77
CA GLN A 140 -0.23 -0.37 -2.40
C GLN A 140 -0.48 1.10 -2.07
N LEU A 141 0.49 1.74 -1.42
CA LEU A 141 0.44 3.16 -1.05
C LEU A 141 0.84 4.08 -2.21
N SER A 142 0.97 3.56 -3.44
CA SER A 142 1.32 4.35 -4.62
C SER A 142 0.14 4.43 -5.58
N VAL A 143 -0.17 5.64 -6.08
CA VAL A 143 -1.11 5.80 -7.20
C VAL A 143 -0.44 5.41 -8.52
N GLY A 144 0.84 5.76 -8.70
CA GLY A 144 1.65 5.39 -9.87
C GLY A 144 1.53 6.35 -11.06
N ALA A 145 0.83 7.48 -10.91
CA ALA A 145 0.63 8.47 -11.95
C ALA A 145 0.54 9.89 -11.34
N ASP A 146 0.94 10.91 -12.11
CA ASP A 146 0.79 12.31 -11.73
C ASP A 146 -0.68 12.72 -11.79
N MET A 147 -1.36 12.62 -10.65
CA MET A 147 -2.78 12.88 -10.51
C MET A 147 -3.15 14.35 -10.72
N LYS A 148 -2.21 15.29 -10.53
CA LYS A 148 -2.50 16.73 -10.75
C LYS A 148 -2.86 17.01 -12.20
N ARG A 149 -2.27 16.27 -13.14
CA ARG A 149 -2.56 16.38 -14.59
C ARG A 149 -3.80 15.59 -15.01
N LYS A 150 -4.43 14.85 -14.10
CA LYS A 150 -5.54 13.93 -14.37
C LYS A 150 -6.83 14.28 -13.61
N ILE A 151 -6.85 15.44 -12.95
CA ILE A 151 -8.02 15.96 -12.25
C ILE A 151 -9.20 16.05 -13.25
N GLY A 152 -10.36 15.56 -12.83
CA GLY A 152 -11.58 15.52 -13.65
C GLY A 152 -11.63 14.43 -14.72
N MET A 153 -10.59 13.62 -14.90
CA MET A 153 -10.60 12.50 -15.84
C MET A 153 -11.13 11.22 -15.15
N PRO A 154 -12.29 10.67 -15.57
CA PRO A 154 -12.81 9.43 -14.97
C PRO A 154 -12.00 8.20 -15.40
N GLN A 155 -11.27 8.28 -16.51
CA GLN A 155 -10.44 7.19 -17.01
C GLN A 155 -9.23 7.75 -17.77
N PHE A 156 -8.06 7.12 -17.62
CA PHE A 156 -6.87 7.44 -18.41
C PHE A 156 -5.88 6.27 -18.46
N MET A 157 -4.90 6.37 -19.36
CA MET A 157 -3.77 5.45 -19.44
C MET A 157 -2.49 6.14 -18.97
N ALA A 158 -1.64 5.43 -18.23
CA ALA A 158 -0.28 5.85 -17.90
C ALA A 158 0.64 4.64 -17.76
N ARG A 159 1.97 4.85 -17.73
CA ARG A 159 2.94 3.80 -17.38
C ARG A 159 3.30 3.90 -15.90
N GLU A 160 3.37 2.74 -15.24
CA GLU A 160 3.67 2.60 -13.82
C GLU A 160 4.82 1.60 -13.64
N ASN A 161 5.86 1.99 -12.90
CA ASN A 161 6.89 1.05 -12.45
C ASN A 161 6.40 0.38 -11.17
N THR A 162 6.27 -0.93 -11.19
CA THR A 162 5.74 -1.74 -10.07
C THR A 162 6.76 -2.79 -9.64
N SER A 163 6.48 -3.49 -8.54
CA SER A 163 7.22 -4.70 -8.16
C SER A 163 7.23 -5.80 -9.22
N MET A 164 6.29 -5.77 -10.19
CA MET A 164 6.16 -6.79 -11.23
C MET A 164 6.64 -6.31 -12.62
N GLY A 165 7.28 -5.13 -12.69
CA GLY A 165 7.79 -4.54 -13.92
C GLY A 165 7.17 -3.18 -14.26
N ASP A 166 7.55 -2.65 -15.42
CA ASP A 166 6.99 -1.43 -16.00
C ASP A 166 5.78 -1.79 -16.87
N CYS A 167 4.58 -1.43 -16.38
CA CYS A 167 3.31 -1.80 -16.96
C CYS A 167 2.60 -0.62 -17.63
N ALA A 168 1.89 -0.89 -18.72
CA ALA A 168 0.85 0.01 -19.20
C ALA A 168 -0.39 -0.17 -18.32
N THR A 169 -0.84 0.90 -17.67
CA THR A 169 -1.90 0.85 -16.67
C THR A 169 -3.09 1.69 -17.11
N MET A 170 -4.27 1.07 -17.09
CA MET A 170 -5.56 1.73 -17.25
C MET A 170 -6.10 2.10 -15.87
N TYR A 171 -6.34 3.38 -15.68
CA TYR A 171 -6.91 3.94 -14.47
C TYR A 171 -8.39 4.20 -14.68
N ARG A 172 -9.23 3.80 -13.73
CA ARG A 172 -10.63 4.21 -13.64
C ARG A 172 -10.87 4.80 -12.26
N ILE A 173 -11.40 6.01 -12.25
CA ILE A 173 -11.68 6.77 -11.03
C ILE A 173 -13.19 6.91 -10.92
N THR A 174 -13.74 6.44 -9.81
CA THR A 174 -15.15 6.63 -9.47
C THR A 174 -15.26 7.40 -8.16
N ARG A 175 -16.29 8.25 -8.12
CA ARG A 175 -16.64 9.07 -6.95
C ARG A 175 -18.12 8.85 -6.69
N GLU A 176 -18.45 8.52 -5.46
CA GLU A 176 -19.83 8.26 -5.06
C GLU A 176 -20.10 9.06 -3.78
N GLU A 177 -21.21 9.82 -3.76
CA GLU A 177 -21.72 10.40 -2.53
C GLU A 177 -22.13 9.23 -1.62
N LEU A 178 -21.64 9.21 -0.39
CA LEU A 178 -22.15 8.28 0.60
C LEU A 178 -23.61 8.64 0.82
N ALA A 179 -24.52 7.69 0.57
CA ALA A 179 -25.94 7.95 0.73
C ALA A 179 -26.22 8.38 2.18
N GLU A 180 -26.62 9.63 2.36
CA GLU A 180 -27.35 10.02 3.56
C GLU A 180 -28.57 9.08 3.63
N SER A 181 -28.71 8.39 4.76
CA SER A 181 -29.91 7.64 5.09
C SER A 181 -31.17 8.49 4.80
N PRO A 182 -32.30 7.88 4.39
CA PRO A 182 -33.49 8.62 3.98
C PRO A 182 -33.94 9.65 5.03
N PRO A 183 -34.64 10.74 4.63
CA PRO A 183 -35.07 11.78 5.54
C PRO A 183 -36.24 11.27 6.39
N GLU A 184 -35.94 10.69 7.55
CA GLU A 184 -36.89 10.59 8.65
C GLU A 184 -36.73 11.81 9.59
N PRO A 185 -37.84 12.46 10.03
CA PRO A 185 -37.81 13.66 10.86
C PRO A 185 -37.31 13.37 12.30
N PRO A 186 -36.93 14.42 13.06
CA PRO A 186 -35.66 14.51 13.76
C PRO A 186 -35.65 13.71 15.07
N GLU A 187 -34.96 12.58 15.04
CA GLU A 187 -34.15 12.16 16.17
C GLU A 187 -32.71 12.18 15.66
N SER A 188 -31.86 12.92 16.37
CA SER A 188 -30.46 13.24 16.08
C SER A 188 -29.76 12.23 15.16
N PRO A 189 -29.24 12.64 13.98
CA PRO A 189 -28.42 11.75 13.20
C PRO A 189 -27.14 11.51 13.99
N GLU A 190 -26.96 10.27 14.45
CA GLU A 190 -25.65 9.70 14.76
C GLU A 190 -24.85 9.63 13.44
N LEU A 191 -24.47 10.80 12.91
CA LEU A 191 -23.18 10.94 12.28
C LEU A 191 -22.18 10.37 13.28
N ALA A 192 -21.19 9.60 12.83
CA ALA A 192 -20.12 9.13 13.71
C ALA A 192 -19.44 10.34 14.39
N GLU A 193 -19.97 10.77 15.54
CA GLU A 193 -19.46 11.87 16.37
C GLU A 193 -18.16 11.47 17.06
N ASP A 194 -17.68 10.24 16.84
CA ASP A 194 -16.54 9.64 17.53
C ASP A 194 -15.28 9.48 16.66
N ALA A 195 -15.30 9.97 15.41
CA ALA A 195 -14.10 9.95 14.56
C ALA A 195 -13.30 11.26 14.74
N ASP A 196 -12.16 11.19 15.43
CA ASP A 196 -11.24 12.32 15.66
C ASP A 196 -10.54 12.83 14.36
N PHE A 197 -10.80 12.20 13.21
CA PHE A 197 -10.15 12.55 11.95
C PHE A 197 -11.02 12.30 10.71
N GLN A 198 -10.64 12.98 9.63
CA GLN A 198 -11.22 12.84 8.30
C GLN A 198 -10.13 12.52 7.27
N LEU A 199 -10.32 11.52 6.43
CA LEU A 199 -9.41 11.24 5.32
C LEU A 199 -9.74 12.11 4.08
N VAL A 200 -8.70 12.65 3.45
CA VAL A 200 -8.77 13.41 2.20
C VAL A 200 -7.81 12.81 1.18
N VAL A 201 -8.19 12.72 -0.09
CA VAL A 201 -7.28 12.24 -1.13
C VAL A 201 -6.63 13.42 -1.84
N LEU A 202 -5.35 13.66 -1.54
CA LEU A 202 -4.54 14.64 -2.25
C LEU A 202 -3.81 13.95 -3.42
N PRO A 203 -3.63 14.64 -4.57
CA PRO A 203 -3.97 16.03 -4.89
C PRO A 203 -5.40 16.23 -5.44
N MET A 204 -6.31 15.28 -5.25
CA MET A 204 -7.69 15.33 -5.75
C MET A 204 -8.62 16.15 -4.83
N ALA A 205 -8.29 17.44 -4.69
CA ALA A 205 -8.95 18.44 -3.83
C ALA A 205 -10.44 18.71 -4.15
N ASP A 206 -11.02 18.01 -5.12
CA ASP A 206 -12.43 18.01 -5.50
C ASP A 206 -13.26 16.95 -4.75
N ALA A 207 -12.63 16.09 -3.93
CA ALA A 207 -13.35 15.22 -2.99
C ALA A 207 -14.02 16.08 -1.89
N ARG A 208 -15.35 16.13 -1.90
CA ARG A 208 -16.12 16.76 -0.82
C ARG A 208 -16.15 15.83 0.40
N PRO A 209 -16.24 16.36 1.63
CA PRO A 209 -16.59 15.57 2.81
C PRO A 209 -17.80 14.66 2.51
N GLY A 210 -17.73 13.38 2.87
CA GLY A 210 -18.81 12.40 2.59
C GLY A 210 -18.83 11.81 1.17
N THR A 211 -17.78 12.02 0.36
CA THR A 211 -17.63 11.34 -0.93
C THR A 211 -16.59 10.23 -0.84
N SER A 212 -16.96 9.04 -1.30
CA SER A 212 -16.00 7.95 -1.48
C SER A 212 -15.28 8.10 -2.82
N LEU A 213 -13.99 7.74 -2.82
CA LEU A 213 -13.13 7.68 -4.00
C LEU A 213 -12.66 6.24 -4.19
N THR A 214 -12.84 5.74 -5.40
CA THR A 214 -12.22 4.48 -5.82
C THR A 214 -11.30 4.72 -7.01
N ILE A 215 -10.06 4.26 -6.93
CA ILE A 215 -9.11 4.23 -8.05
C ILE A 215 -8.83 2.78 -8.38
N GLU A 216 -9.30 2.34 -9.54
CA GLU A 216 -9.02 1.02 -10.09
C GLU A 216 -7.88 1.11 -11.12
N LYS A 217 -6.93 0.18 -11.04
CA LYS A 217 -5.76 0.08 -11.91
C LYS A 217 -5.75 -1.29 -12.56
N SER A 218 -5.85 -1.35 -13.88
CA SER A 218 -5.72 -2.57 -14.67
C SER A 218 -4.43 -2.52 -15.49
N ARG A 219 -3.50 -3.42 -15.20
CA ARG A 219 -2.14 -3.42 -15.76
C ARG A 219 -2.01 -4.45 -16.85
N MET A 220 -1.38 -4.04 -17.95
CA MET A 220 -1.22 -4.83 -19.17
C MET A 220 0.18 -4.59 -19.76
N GLY A 221 0.67 -5.57 -20.52
CA GLY A 221 1.91 -5.41 -21.30
C GLY A 221 3.14 -5.05 -20.45
N CYS A 222 3.25 -5.60 -19.25
CA CYS A 222 4.38 -5.33 -18.36
C CYS A 222 5.69 -5.85 -18.96
N ILE A 223 6.72 -5.01 -18.96
CA ILE A 223 8.08 -5.35 -19.38
C ILE A 223 8.99 -5.44 -18.15
N ASN A 224 10.10 -6.16 -18.27
CA ASN A 224 11.07 -6.36 -17.19
C ASN A 224 10.45 -6.97 -15.93
N SER A 225 9.57 -7.96 -16.09
CA SER A 225 9.01 -8.70 -14.96
C SER A 225 10.10 -9.49 -14.22
N PRO A 226 10.01 -9.60 -12.89
CA PRO A 226 11.04 -10.24 -12.10
C PRO A 226 11.15 -11.73 -12.41
N ARG A 227 12.36 -12.27 -12.28
CA ARG A 227 12.64 -13.71 -12.36
C ARG A 227 12.35 -14.45 -11.05
N TYR A 228 12.21 -13.73 -9.94
CA TYR A 228 11.88 -14.30 -8.64
C TYR A 228 10.50 -13.81 -8.20
N VAL A 229 9.65 -14.73 -7.76
CA VAL A 229 8.35 -14.44 -7.16
C VAL A 229 8.25 -15.22 -5.86
N ASP A 230 8.69 -14.62 -4.74
CA ASP A 230 8.64 -15.02 -3.31
C ASP A 230 8.90 -16.48 -2.91
N PHE A 231 8.26 -17.43 -3.59
CA PHE A 231 8.31 -18.87 -3.34
C PHE A 231 9.04 -19.64 -4.46
N SER A 232 9.33 -19.02 -5.61
CA SER A 232 9.99 -19.71 -6.73
C SER A 232 10.65 -18.76 -7.73
N MET A 233 11.63 -19.30 -8.46
CA MET A 233 12.31 -18.65 -9.59
C MET A 233 11.79 -19.18 -10.93
N GLY A 234 11.74 -18.30 -11.93
CA GLY A 234 11.43 -18.64 -13.30
C GLY A 234 10.96 -17.47 -14.14
N ILE A 235 10.52 -17.77 -15.35
CA ILE A 235 9.98 -16.75 -16.27
C ILE A 235 8.51 -16.52 -15.92
N LEU A 236 8.22 -15.34 -15.37
CA LEU A 236 6.87 -14.90 -15.03
C LEU A 236 6.14 -14.43 -16.29
N LYS A 237 5.03 -15.10 -16.60
CA LYS A 237 4.00 -14.59 -17.50
C LYS A 237 2.82 -14.08 -16.69
N MET A 238 2.64 -12.76 -16.72
CA MET A 238 1.53 -12.09 -16.05
C MET A 238 0.21 -12.41 -16.76
N GLY A 239 -0.80 -12.79 -15.99
CA GLY A 239 -2.20 -12.85 -16.40
C GLY A 239 -2.91 -11.55 -16.04
N ARG A 240 -3.95 -11.64 -15.21
CA ARG A 240 -4.64 -10.49 -14.66
C ARG A 240 -3.76 -9.79 -13.63
N PHE A 241 -3.57 -8.47 -13.75
CA PHE A 241 -2.95 -7.66 -12.70
C PHE A 241 -3.80 -6.42 -12.44
N PHE A 242 -4.59 -6.50 -11.37
CA PHE A 242 -5.59 -5.51 -11.00
C PHE A 242 -5.32 -5.01 -9.59
N SER A 243 -5.55 -3.72 -9.34
CA SER A 243 -5.60 -3.20 -7.98
C SER A 243 -6.65 -2.12 -7.81
N ARG A 244 -7.14 -1.95 -6.60
CA ARG A 244 -8.10 -0.94 -6.19
C ARG A 244 -7.56 -0.20 -4.98
N ILE A 245 -7.70 1.11 -4.98
CA ILE A 245 -7.55 1.98 -3.80
C ILE A 245 -8.94 2.52 -3.50
N TYR A 246 -9.36 2.46 -2.24
CA TYR A 246 -10.65 2.92 -1.76
C TYR A 246 -10.46 3.82 -0.55
N VAL A 247 -11.15 4.96 -0.56
CA VAL A 247 -11.24 5.91 0.55
C VAL A 247 -12.69 6.35 0.66
N ASP A 248 -13.31 6.26 1.83
CA ASP A 248 -14.71 6.71 2.00
C ASP A 248 -14.86 8.16 2.44
N GLY A 249 -13.74 8.85 2.72
CA GLY A 249 -13.75 10.26 3.14
C GLY A 249 -14.16 10.46 4.60
N ALA A 250 -14.27 9.37 5.37
CA ALA A 250 -14.42 9.37 6.82
C ALA A 250 -13.11 8.81 7.43
N ASP A 251 -13.08 7.51 7.73
CA ASP A 251 -12.01 6.83 8.45
C ASP A 251 -11.45 5.60 7.69
N ARG A 252 -12.11 5.16 6.60
CA ARG A 252 -11.71 3.93 5.91
C ARG A 252 -10.77 4.21 4.75
N PHE A 253 -9.59 3.62 4.84
CA PHE A 253 -8.69 3.42 3.71
C PHE A 253 -8.43 1.95 3.50
N GLU A 254 -8.57 1.50 2.26
CA GLU A 254 -8.27 0.13 1.88
C GLU A 254 -7.65 0.06 0.48
N THR A 255 -6.66 -0.79 0.32
CA THR A 255 -6.15 -1.20 -0.97
C THR A 255 -6.29 -2.71 -1.14
N TYR A 256 -6.49 -3.11 -2.39
CA TYR A 256 -6.57 -4.50 -2.79
C TYR A 256 -5.81 -4.69 -4.10
N THR A 257 -5.03 -5.76 -4.21
CA THR A 257 -4.34 -6.15 -5.43
C THR A 257 -4.54 -7.63 -5.70
N GLU A 258 -4.90 -7.94 -6.94
CA GLU A 258 -5.04 -9.29 -7.47
C GLU A 258 -4.06 -9.47 -8.63
N LEU A 259 -3.24 -10.51 -8.54
CA LEU A 259 -2.30 -10.90 -9.59
C LEU A 259 -2.42 -12.39 -9.89
N ASP A 260 -2.77 -12.71 -11.13
CA ASP A 260 -2.65 -14.06 -11.68
C ASP A 260 -1.32 -14.19 -12.43
N GLY A 261 -0.55 -15.22 -12.14
CA GLY A 261 0.75 -15.45 -12.78
C GLY A 261 0.94 -16.91 -13.20
N LYS A 262 1.70 -17.09 -14.28
CA LYS A 262 2.24 -18.39 -14.67
C LYS A 262 3.75 -18.31 -14.65
N LEU A 263 4.39 -19.10 -13.81
CA LEU A 263 5.84 -19.17 -13.68
C LEU A 263 6.34 -20.43 -14.40
N ARG A 264 7.17 -20.24 -15.41
CA ARG A 264 7.91 -21.35 -16.03
C ARG A 264 9.23 -21.51 -15.28
N THR A 265 9.35 -22.58 -14.50
CA THR A 265 10.57 -22.86 -13.73
C THR A 265 11.74 -23.19 -14.64
N GLU A 266 12.95 -22.81 -14.23
CA GLU A 266 14.21 -23.08 -14.97
C GLU A 266 14.70 -24.53 -14.83
N SER A 267 13.96 -25.40 -14.11
CA SER A 267 14.33 -26.81 -13.92
C SER A 267 14.24 -27.63 -15.21
N LEU A 268 15.01 -28.72 -15.29
CA LEU A 268 15.03 -29.71 -16.39
C LEU A 268 13.64 -30.23 -16.82
N SER A 269 12.64 -30.15 -15.93
CA SER A 269 11.28 -30.59 -16.21
C SER A 269 10.33 -29.50 -16.71
N SER A 270 10.77 -28.23 -16.82
CA SER A 270 9.98 -27.07 -17.28
C SER A 270 8.54 -27.06 -16.73
N ARG A 271 8.38 -27.30 -15.42
CA ARG A 271 7.04 -27.26 -14.80
C ARG A 271 6.49 -25.84 -14.82
N ILE A 272 5.22 -25.74 -15.18
CA ILE A 272 4.44 -24.50 -15.11
C ILE A 272 3.74 -24.48 -13.76
N ILE A 273 4.08 -23.48 -12.97
CA ILE A 273 3.37 -23.16 -11.73
C ILE A 273 2.40 -22.03 -12.06
N THR A 274 1.13 -22.22 -11.76
CA THR A 274 0.15 -21.13 -11.85
C THR A 274 -0.16 -20.67 -10.43
N PHE A 275 -0.28 -19.37 -10.24
CA PHE A 275 -0.60 -18.81 -8.94
C PHE A 275 -1.57 -17.64 -9.06
N LYS A 276 -2.33 -17.43 -8.00
CA LYS A 276 -3.11 -16.23 -7.76
C LYS A 276 -2.64 -15.59 -6.46
N SER A 277 -2.24 -14.34 -6.52
CA SER A 277 -1.81 -13.50 -5.40
C SER A 277 -2.89 -12.49 -5.08
N LEU A 278 -3.18 -12.35 -3.79
CA LEU A 278 -4.14 -11.40 -3.24
C LEU A 278 -3.40 -10.62 -2.17
N LEU A 279 -3.37 -9.30 -2.25
CA LEU A 279 -2.77 -8.42 -1.24
C LEU A 279 -3.78 -7.36 -0.83
N ARG A 280 -4.05 -7.27 0.47
CA ARG A 280 -4.93 -6.26 1.06
C ARG A 280 -4.16 -5.47 2.12
N VAL A 281 -4.29 -4.15 2.08
CA VAL A 281 -3.79 -3.25 3.12
C VAL A 281 -4.97 -2.39 3.56
N SER A 282 -5.26 -2.36 4.85
CA SER A 282 -6.35 -1.56 5.41
C SER A 282 -5.83 -0.71 6.56
N LEU A 283 -6.21 0.56 6.59
CA LEU A 283 -5.99 1.42 7.75
C LEU A 283 -6.83 0.91 8.92
N GLU A 284 -6.19 0.77 10.07
CA GLU A 284 -6.80 0.30 11.33
C GLU A 284 -7.06 1.48 12.26
N SER A 285 -6.04 2.31 12.51
CA SER A 285 -6.16 3.49 13.37
C SER A 285 -5.17 4.58 12.98
N ILE A 286 -5.49 5.81 13.43
CA ILE A 286 -4.57 6.95 13.46
C ILE A 286 -4.53 7.44 14.90
N GLU A 287 -3.36 7.32 15.52
CA GLU A 287 -3.17 7.63 16.95
C GLU A 287 -2.03 8.65 17.11
N PRO A 288 -1.97 9.38 18.24
CA PRO A 288 -0.79 10.18 18.56
C PRO A 288 0.44 9.29 18.73
N ALA A 289 1.52 9.63 18.03
CA ALA A 289 2.79 8.94 18.16
C ALA A 289 3.31 9.10 19.59
N GLN A 290 3.64 7.98 20.24
CA GLN A 290 4.14 7.95 21.62
C GLN A 290 5.65 8.27 21.71
N GLU A 291 6.36 8.07 20.60
CA GLU A 291 7.81 8.22 20.49
C GLU A 291 8.14 9.15 19.31
N PRO A 292 9.27 9.90 19.37
CA PRO A 292 9.74 10.66 18.24
C PRO A 292 10.08 9.75 17.06
N LEU A 293 10.03 10.30 15.84
CA LEU A 293 10.44 9.63 14.62
C LEU A 293 11.82 8.96 14.81
N PRO A 294 11.91 7.61 14.69
CA PRO A 294 13.20 6.94 14.74
C PRO A 294 14.09 7.37 13.56
N SER A 295 15.40 7.23 13.70
CA SER A 295 16.34 7.50 12.61
C SER A 295 16.87 6.20 12.03
N ILE A 296 16.71 5.97 10.73
CA ILE A 296 17.47 4.94 10.01
C ILE A 296 18.90 5.46 9.84
N LEU A 297 19.83 4.95 10.66
CA LEU A 297 21.22 5.42 10.67
C LEU A 297 22.02 4.91 9.46
N TYR A 298 21.70 3.70 9.01
CA TYR A 298 22.26 3.06 7.83
C TYR A 298 21.11 2.40 7.08
N GLY A 299 20.86 2.81 5.84
CA GLY A 299 19.77 2.25 5.04
C GLY A 299 20.24 1.97 3.63
N GLU A 300 19.78 0.86 3.07
CA GLU A 300 20.00 0.52 1.67
C GLU A 300 18.89 1.13 0.83
N LEU A 301 19.27 1.83 -0.24
CA LEU A 301 18.32 2.39 -1.19
C LEU A 301 17.84 1.28 -2.12
N ILE A 302 16.53 1.06 -2.11
CA ILE A 302 15.86 -0.03 -2.79
C ILE A 302 14.87 0.51 -3.81
N ASP A 303 14.98 0.03 -5.05
CA ASP A 303 13.97 0.26 -6.10
C ASP A 303 12.70 -0.54 -5.80
N LEU A 304 11.57 -0.04 -6.28
CA LEU A 304 10.29 -0.73 -6.23
C LEU A 304 10.24 -1.97 -7.12
N ASN A 305 10.99 -1.96 -8.23
CA ASN A 305 11.03 -3.06 -9.18
C ASN A 305 11.95 -4.18 -8.70
N MET A 306 11.38 -5.38 -8.54
CA MET A 306 12.10 -6.56 -8.03
C MET A 306 13.17 -7.09 -8.99
N ASN A 307 13.22 -6.63 -10.24
CA ASN A 307 14.18 -7.10 -11.24
C ASN A 307 15.58 -6.46 -11.09
N ASN A 308 15.72 -5.39 -10.30
CA ASN A 308 16.97 -4.62 -10.20
C ASN A 308 17.97 -5.19 -9.16
N ASP A 309 17.60 -6.24 -8.41
CA ASP A 309 18.48 -6.83 -7.38
C ASP A 309 19.27 -8.06 -7.85
N ILE A 310 19.21 -8.43 -9.13
CA ILE A 310 20.01 -9.55 -9.62
C ILE A 310 21.45 -9.07 -9.74
N PRO A 311 22.41 -9.67 -9.02
CA PRO A 311 23.82 -9.36 -9.21
C PRO A 311 24.20 -9.60 -10.68
N ASN A 312 24.90 -8.66 -11.32
CA ASN A 312 25.35 -8.75 -12.74
C ASN A 312 26.07 -10.07 -13.09
N ASN A 313 26.53 -10.80 -12.08
CA ASN A 313 27.16 -12.12 -12.13
C ASN A 313 26.19 -13.31 -12.30
N MET A 314 24.89 -13.08 -12.55
CA MET A 314 23.93 -14.12 -12.97
C MET A 314 23.24 -13.82 -14.31
N ILE A 315 23.79 -12.90 -15.10
CA ILE A 315 23.43 -12.71 -16.50
C ILE A 315 24.45 -13.49 -17.34
N ASP A 316 24.15 -14.77 -17.56
CA ASP A 316 24.67 -15.55 -18.71
C ASP A 316 23.54 -15.70 -19.75
#